data_AF-A0A370AXZ2-F1
#
_entry.id   AF-A0A370AXZ2-F1
#
_cell.length_a   1.000
_cell.length_b   1.000
_cell.length_c   1.000
_cell.angle_alpha   90.00
_cell.angle_beta   90.00
_cell.angle_gamma   90.00
#
_symmetry.space_group_name_H-M   'P 1'
#
loop_
_entity.id
_entity.type
_entity.pdbx_description
1 polymer ?
#
loop_
_entity_poly.entity_id
_entity_poly.type
_entity_poly.pdbx_seq_one_letter_code
_entity_poly.pdbx_strand_id
1 'polypeptide(L)'
;MQVTAPDQGSGENTAREMPAGDRGRLGRVLIAVTVFWMVIGGYVLHTQLPSNAVELPGQQGMERTVRVMTPQGWAFFTKSPRDAKITVWSSDSTGRWRSAMLAPHSEPRNAFGLNRESRAQGVELGQLQAHIRPETWIPCEDGALAACLAEVDDPVEVKTPVPSPLLCGRIGVTQQEVLPWAWSDSEGTMEMPGKVAVLDVTC
;
A
#
# COMPACT_ATOMS: atom_id res chain seq x y z
N MET A 1 -46.39 -11.26 73.76
CA MET A 1 -45.13 -12.04 73.80
C MET A 1 -44.36 -11.67 72.54
N GLN A 2 -43.51 -10.66 72.61
CA GLN A 2 -42.05 -10.74 72.91
C GLN A 2 -41.24 -11.21 71.70
N VAL A 3 -40.58 -10.24 71.01
CA VAL A 3 -39.11 -10.06 70.83
C VAL A 3 -38.51 -11.15 69.92
N THR A 4 -37.83 -10.89 68.79
CA THR A 4 -36.52 -10.22 68.61
C THR A 4 -36.21 -10.10 67.10
N ALA A 5 -35.54 -9.00 66.71
CA ALA A 5 -34.78 -8.91 65.47
C ALA A 5 -33.47 -9.73 65.57
N PRO A 6 -32.89 -10.13 64.42
CA PRO A 6 -31.44 -10.06 64.23
C PRO A 6 -31.13 -9.41 62.86
N ASP A 7 -30.33 -8.35 62.79
CA ASP A 7 -28.87 -8.27 62.95
C ASP A 7 -28.30 -7.94 61.56
N GLN A 8 -28.04 -6.66 61.33
CA GLN A 8 -27.34 -6.19 60.14
C GLN A 8 -25.86 -6.50 60.31
N GLY A 9 -25.44 -7.65 59.80
CA GLY A 9 -24.03 -7.99 59.63
C GLY A 9 -23.35 -6.98 58.71
N SER A 10 -22.68 -6.01 59.35
CA SER A 10 -21.68 -5.13 58.77
C SER A 10 -20.64 -5.96 58.01
N GLY A 11 -20.79 -6.02 56.68
CA GLY A 11 -19.75 -6.50 55.79
C GLY A 11 -18.60 -5.51 55.78
N GLU A 12 -17.74 -5.58 56.79
CA GLU A 12 -16.44 -4.92 56.81
C GLU A 12 -15.70 -5.26 55.51
N ASN A 13 -15.55 -4.25 54.65
CA ASN A 13 -14.61 -4.25 53.55
C ASN A 13 -13.21 -4.44 54.12
N THR A 14 -12.79 -5.70 54.29
CA THR A 14 -11.40 -6.04 54.56
C THR A 14 -10.62 -5.78 53.28
N ALA A 15 -10.23 -4.52 53.09
CA ALA A 15 -9.11 -4.19 52.23
C ALA A 15 -7.97 -5.08 52.70
N ARG A 16 -7.57 -6.05 51.86
CA ARG A 16 -6.36 -6.84 52.09
C ARG A 16 -5.20 -5.86 52.23
N GLU A 17 -4.85 -5.52 53.46
CA GLU A 17 -3.61 -4.83 53.76
C GLU A 17 -2.48 -5.77 53.38
N MET A 18 -1.93 -5.56 52.18
CA MET A 18 -0.72 -6.25 51.75
C MET A 18 0.39 -5.93 52.76
N PRO A 19 1.07 -6.96 53.32
CA PRO A 19 2.13 -6.75 54.30
C PRO A 19 3.20 -5.83 53.72
N ALA A 20 3.73 -4.93 54.54
CA ALA A 20 4.67 -3.88 54.10
C ALA A 20 5.91 -4.42 53.34
N GLY A 21 6.29 -5.68 53.58
CA GLY A 21 7.36 -6.38 52.86
C GLY A 21 7.04 -6.68 51.38
N ASP A 22 5.77 -6.90 51.03
CA ASP A 22 5.37 -7.17 49.65
C ASP A 22 5.34 -5.90 48.79
N ARG A 23 5.02 -4.74 49.37
CA ARG A 23 5.05 -3.45 48.65
C ARG A 23 6.45 -3.10 48.14
N GLY A 24 7.48 -3.36 48.95
CA GLY A 24 8.87 -3.16 48.56
C GLY A 24 9.34 -4.13 47.47
N ARG A 25 8.87 -5.37 47.51
CA ARG A 25 9.17 -6.39 46.48
C ARG A 25 8.46 -6.07 45.16
N LEU A 26 7.19 -5.68 45.22
CA LEU A 26 6.41 -5.27 44.04
C LEU A 26 7.00 -4.02 43.38
N GLY A 27 7.42 -3.04 44.17
CA GLY A 27 8.11 -1.84 43.68
C GLY A 27 9.43 -2.16 42.96
N ARG A 28 10.25 -3.07 43.51
CA ARG A 28 11.48 -3.53 42.86
C ARG A 28 11.22 -4.27 41.55
N VAL A 29 10.19 -5.12 41.51
CA VAL A 29 9.79 -5.83 40.29
C VAL A 29 9.32 -4.83 39.22
N LEU A 30 8.50 -3.84 39.58
CA LEU A 30 8.06 -2.81 38.65
C LEU A 30 9.23 -1.99 38.11
N ILE A 31 10.16 -1.57 38.96
CA ILE A 31 11.38 -0.86 38.53
C ILE A 31 12.19 -1.73 37.57
N ALA A 32 12.39 -3.03 37.88
CA ALA A 32 13.12 -3.94 37.02
C ALA A 32 12.45 -4.12 35.65
N VAL A 33 11.12 -4.25 35.61
CA VAL A 33 10.35 -4.36 34.36
C VAL A 33 10.44 -3.06 33.55
N THR A 34 10.34 -1.89 34.20
CA THR A 34 10.45 -0.60 33.51
C THR A 34 11.87 -0.39 32.96
N VAL A 35 12.91 -0.70 33.73
CA VAL A 35 14.30 -0.62 33.27
C VAL A 35 14.54 -1.58 32.11
N PHE A 36 14.01 -2.81 32.19
CA PHE A 36 14.08 -3.79 31.11
C PHE A 36 13.45 -3.26 29.81
N TRP A 37 12.24 -2.70 29.88
CA TRP A 37 11.57 -2.11 28.72
C TRP A 37 12.26 -0.83 28.21
N MET A 38 12.83 -0.01 29.10
CA MET A 38 13.63 1.16 28.70
C MET A 38 14.90 0.75 27.97
N VAL A 39 15.59 -0.32 28.41
CA VAL A 39 16.78 -0.85 27.74
C VAL A 39 16.42 -1.42 26.37
N ILE A 40 15.34 -2.21 26.28
CA ILE A 40 14.85 -2.74 24.99
C ILE A 40 14.45 -1.61 24.05
N GLY A 41 13.62 -0.67 24.53
CA GLY A 41 13.16 0.47 23.72
C GLY A 41 14.32 1.36 23.26
N GLY A 42 15.28 1.62 24.15
CA GLY A 42 16.50 2.36 23.82
C GLY A 42 17.37 1.65 22.79
N TYR A 43 17.50 0.32 22.89
CA TYR A 43 18.22 -0.48 21.89
C TYR A 43 17.53 -0.42 20.52
N VAL A 44 16.20 -0.60 20.47
CA VAL A 44 15.42 -0.49 19.22
C VAL A 44 15.58 0.91 18.61
N LEU A 45 15.44 1.96 19.42
CA LEU A 45 15.60 3.34 18.95
C LEU A 45 17.00 3.59 18.39
N HIS A 46 18.04 3.11 19.08
CA HIS A 46 19.42 3.23 18.62
C HIS A 46 19.65 2.49 17.28
N THR A 47 19.08 1.30 17.10
CA THR A 47 19.20 0.56 15.82
C THR A 47 18.47 1.21 14.64
N GLN A 48 17.52 2.12 14.90
CA GLN A 48 16.78 2.84 13.86
C GLN A 48 17.41 4.21 13.53
N LEU A 49 18.41 4.66 14.29
CA LEU A 49 19.16 5.87 13.96
C LEU A 49 20.17 5.59 12.83
N PRO A 50 20.41 6.55 11.91
CA PRO A 50 21.43 6.41 10.88
C PRO A 50 22.82 6.17 11.50
N SER A 51 23.73 5.57 10.74
CA SER A 51 25.03 5.04 11.22
C SER A 51 25.72 5.95 12.24
N ASN A 52 25.75 5.52 13.50
CA ASN A 52 26.49 6.16 14.58
C ASN A 52 27.83 5.43 14.80
N ALA A 53 28.87 6.16 15.19
CA ALA A 53 30.22 5.63 15.45
C ALA A 53 30.33 4.72 16.70
N VAL A 54 29.21 4.41 17.34
CA VAL A 54 29.11 3.54 18.52
C VAL A 54 28.43 2.24 18.09
N GLU A 55 29.21 1.18 17.97
CA GLU A 55 28.72 -0.17 17.70
C GLU A 55 28.42 -0.90 19.01
N LEU A 56 27.19 -1.38 19.19
CA LEU A 56 26.82 -2.19 20.35
C LEU A 56 27.20 -3.67 20.14
N PRO A 57 27.59 -4.39 21.20
CA PRO A 57 27.93 -5.81 21.10
C PRO A 57 26.73 -6.64 20.61
N GLY A 58 26.91 -7.38 19.51
CA GLY A 58 25.88 -8.23 18.90
C GLY A 58 24.97 -7.56 17.88
N GLN A 59 25.16 -6.26 17.60
CA GLN A 59 24.35 -5.48 16.67
C GLN A 59 24.32 -6.05 15.24
N GLN A 60 25.48 -6.49 14.72
CA GLN A 60 25.63 -6.99 13.34
C GLN A 60 24.80 -8.27 13.05
N GLY A 61 24.59 -9.12 14.06
CA GLY A 61 23.83 -10.37 13.91
C GLY A 61 22.31 -10.18 14.01
N MET A 62 21.86 -9.15 14.74
CA MET A 62 20.44 -8.92 15.03
C MET A 62 19.80 -7.89 14.10
N GLU A 63 20.61 -7.03 13.45
CA GLU A 63 20.14 -5.93 12.60
C GLU A 63 19.15 -6.40 11.53
N ARG A 64 19.47 -7.50 10.84
CA ARG A 64 18.61 -8.07 9.80
C ARG A 64 17.26 -8.54 10.35
N THR A 65 17.28 -9.23 11.49
CA THR A 65 16.07 -9.76 12.13
C THR A 65 15.19 -8.65 12.68
N VAL A 66 15.77 -7.62 13.30
CA VAL A 66 15.05 -6.43 13.77
C VAL A 66 14.42 -5.69 12.60
N ARG A 67 15.15 -5.49 11.49
CA ARG A 67 14.63 -4.77 10.32
C ARG A 67 13.49 -5.52 9.61
N VAL A 68 13.50 -6.85 9.62
CA VAL A 68 12.42 -7.68 9.05
C VAL A 68 11.20 -7.76 9.97
N MET A 69 11.42 -7.92 11.28
CA MET A 69 10.33 -8.11 12.26
C MET A 69 9.71 -6.79 12.74
N THR A 70 10.44 -5.68 12.62
CA THR A 70 9.97 -4.34 12.98
C THR A 70 10.07 -3.40 11.78
N PRO A 71 9.17 -3.52 10.79
CA PRO A 71 9.03 -2.51 9.75
C PRO A 71 8.39 -1.26 10.38
N GLN A 72 9.10 -0.58 11.27
CA GLN A 72 8.74 0.72 11.84
C GLN A 72 8.99 1.87 10.86
N GLY A 73 9.20 1.55 9.58
CA GLY A 73 9.25 2.51 8.50
C GLY A 73 7.86 2.66 7.90
N TRP A 74 7.19 3.77 8.20
CA TRP A 74 6.20 4.37 7.29
C TRP A 74 6.96 4.94 6.09
N ALA A 75 7.71 4.11 5.37
CA ALA A 75 8.15 4.48 4.05
C ALA A 75 6.85 4.66 3.26
N PHE A 76 6.54 5.89 2.87
CA PHE A 76 5.42 6.18 1.99
C PHE A 76 5.68 5.45 0.66
N PHE A 77 5.25 4.20 0.56
CA PHE A 77 5.27 3.38 -0.67
C PHE A 77 4.27 3.90 -1.71
N THR A 78 3.76 5.10 -1.54
CA THR A 78 2.94 5.80 -2.51
C THR A 78 3.85 6.43 -3.54
N LYS A 79 3.79 5.88 -4.76
CA LYS A 79 4.21 6.52 -6.00
C LYS A 79 3.79 7.99 -5.99
N SER A 80 4.65 8.88 -6.48
CA SER A 80 4.36 10.32 -6.49
C SER A 80 3.04 10.59 -7.22
N PRO A 81 2.12 11.40 -6.66
CA PRO A 81 0.89 11.79 -7.33
C PRO A 81 1.11 12.59 -8.61
N ARG A 82 2.33 13.10 -8.82
CA ARG A 82 2.74 13.83 -10.03
C ARG A 82 3.30 12.93 -11.12
N ASP A 83 3.55 11.65 -10.81
CA ASP A 83 4.01 10.71 -11.82
C ASP A 83 2.93 10.54 -12.88
N ALA A 84 3.36 10.33 -14.12
CA ALA A 84 2.44 10.07 -15.20
C ALA A 84 1.51 8.90 -14.87
N LYS A 85 0.22 9.13 -15.10
CA LYS A 85 -0.84 8.15 -14.95
C LYS A 85 -0.78 7.18 -16.12
N ILE A 86 -0.77 5.89 -15.78
CA ILE A 86 -0.80 4.82 -16.76
C ILE A 86 -2.18 4.19 -16.74
N THR A 87 -2.75 3.98 -17.93
CA THR A 87 -4.08 3.39 -18.13
C THR A 87 -3.96 2.30 -19.19
N VAL A 88 -4.77 1.25 -19.05
CA VAL A 88 -4.89 0.17 -20.04
C VAL A 88 -6.24 0.21 -20.74
N TRP A 89 -6.23 -0.13 -22.02
CA TRP A 89 -7.37 -0.10 -22.93
C TRP A 89 -7.50 -1.44 -23.64
N SER A 90 -8.73 -1.84 -23.93
CA SER A 90 -9.05 -2.99 -24.78
C SER A 90 -9.73 -2.50 -26.06
N SER A 91 -9.40 -3.10 -27.20
CA SER A 91 -10.11 -2.85 -28.45
C SER A 91 -11.30 -3.80 -28.55
N ASP A 92 -12.48 -3.27 -28.89
CA ASP A 92 -13.65 -4.11 -29.20
C ASP A 92 -13.60 -4.65 -30.64
N SER A 93 -14.51 -5.55 -31.00
CA SER A 93 -14.57 -6.13 -32.35
C SER A 93 -14.82 -5.12 -33.48
N THR A 94 -15.16 -3.88 -33.13
CA THR A 94 -15.34 -2.77 -34.08
C THR A 94 -14.13 -1.84 -34.16
N GLY A 95 -13.02 -2.18 -33.49
CA GLY A 95 -11.80 -1.38 -33.44
C GLY A 95 -11.88 -0.21 -32.46
N ARG A 96 -12.94 -0.10 -31.66
CA ARG A 96 -13.10 1.00 -30.71
C ARG A 96 -12.42 0.67 -29.39
N TRP A 97 -11.57 1.59 -28.94
CA TRP A 97 -10.86 1.48 -27.68
C TRP A 97 -11.72 1.92 -26.49
N ARG A 98 -11.69 1.12 -25.42
CA ARG A 98 -12.33 1.45 -24.14
C ARG A 98 -11.38 1.13 -23.00
N SER A 99 -11.48 1.89 -21.91
CA SER A 99 -10.71 1.61 -20.70
C SER A 99 -10.98 0.18 -20.23
N ALA A 100 -9.91 -0.59 -20.07
CA ALA A 100 -9.93 -1.93 -19.50
C ALA A 100 -9.55 -1.93 -18.01
N MET A 101 -9.38 -0.74 -17.41
CA MET A 101 -9.06 -0.62 -15.99
C MET A 101 -10.20 -1.13 -15.11
N LEU A 102 -9.85 -2.02 -14.18
CA LEU A 102 -10.73 -2.47 -13.09
C LEU A 102 -10.70 -1.51 -11.90
N ALA A 103 -9.78 -0.54 -11.87
CA ALA A 103 -9.75 0.49 -10.85
C ALA A 103 -10.91 1.49 -11.05
N PRO A 104 -11.38 2.19 -9.99
CA PRO A 104 -10.93 2.15 -8.59
C PRO A 104 -11.34 0.90 -7.81
N HIS A 105 -10.46 0.40 -6.94
CA HIS A 105 -10.72 -0.75 -6.07
C HIS A 105 -11.92 -0.55 -5.13
N SER A 106 -12.24 0.69 -4.79
CA SER A 106 -13.35 1.04 -3.89
C SER A 106 -14.73 0.99 -4.54
N GLU A 107 -14.83 0.79 -5.86
CA GLU A 107 -16.13 0.74 -6.51
C GLU A 107 -16.98 -0.48 -6.10
N PRO A 108 -18.33 -0.36 -6.13
CA PRO A 108 -19.22 -1.49 -5.84
C PRO A 108 -18.95 -2.72 -6.72
N ARG A 109 -18.57 -2.52 -8.00
CA ARG A 109 -18.22 -3.62 -8.92
C ARG A 109 -17.02 -4.46 -8.44
N ASN A 110 -16.17 -3.87 -7.61
CA ASN A 110 -15.01 -4.51 -6.98
C ASN A 110 -15.31 -4.93 -5.53
N ALA A 111 -16.59 -4.96 -5.13
CA ALA A 111 -17.05 -5.22 -3.77
C ALA A 111 -16.30 -4.38 -2.72
N PHE A 112 -16.11 -3.09 -3.00
CA PHE A 112 -15.40 -2.14 -2.14
C PHE A 112 -13.97 -2.59 -1.77
N GLY A 113 -13.32 -3.36 -2.64
CA GLY A 113 -11.93 -3.81 -2.49
C GLY A 113 -11.77 -5.25 -2.05
N LEU A 114 -12.88 -5.99 -1.86
CA LEU A 114 -12.85 -7.42 -1.61
C LEU A 114 -12.52 -8.23 -2.88
N ASN A 115 -12.86 -7.73 -4.07
CA ASN A 115 -12.39 -8.32 -5.31
C ASN A 115 -10.89 -8.01 -5.50
N ARG A 116 -10.06 -9.06 -5.49
CA ARG A 116 -8.61 -8.95 -5.63
C ARG A 116 -8.13 -8.80 -7.09
N GLU A 117 -8.98 -9.06 -8.08
CA GLU A 117 -8.64 -8.91 -9.51
C GLU A 117 -8.23 -7.47 -9.84
N SER A 118 -8.93 -6.48 -9.28
CA SER A 118 -8.61 -5.07 -9.50
C SER A 118 -7.18 -4.72 -9.05
N ARG A 119 -6.68 -5.33 -7.96
CA ARG A 119 -5.28 -5.16 -7.51
C ARG A 119 -4.31 -6.00 -8.33
N ALA A 120 -4.70 -7.22 -8.70
CA ALA A 120 -3.89 -8.10 -9.52
C ALA A 120 -3.60 -7.48 -10.90
N GLN A 121 -4.59 -6.82 -11.51
CA GLN A 121 -4.43 -6.13 -12.79
C GLN A 121 -3.34 -5.06 -12.76
N GLY A 122 -3.20 -4.33 -11.65
CA GLY A 122 -2.13 -3.33 -11.51
C GLY A 122 -0.73 -3.95 -11.54
N VAL A 123 -0.57 -5.14 -10.96
CA VAL A 123 0.70 -5.89 -10.98
C VAL A 123 0.98 -6.42 -12.39
N GLU A 124 -0.03 -6.98 -13.04
CA GLU A 124 0.08 -7.47 -14.43
C GLU A 124 0.42 -6.32 -15.39
N LEU A 125 -0.25 -5.18 -15.29
CA LEU A 125 0.04 -3.99 -16.09
C LEU A 125 1.47 -3.51 -15.89
N GLY A 126 1.99 -3.51 -14.65
CA GLY A 126 3.38 -3.17 -14.37
C GLY A 126 4.38 -4.12 -15.03
N GLN A 127 4.08 -5.42 -15.07
CA GLN A 127 4.92 -6.40 -15.77
C GLN A 127 4.86 -6.24 -17.29
N LEU A 128 3.68 -6.00 -17.86
CA LEU A 128 3.52 -5.75 -19.30
C LEU A 128 4.21 -4.44 -19.71
N GLN A 129 4.09 -3.37 -18.91
CA GLN A 129 4.76 -2.10 -19.16
C GLN A 129 6.28 -2.24 -19.22
N ALA A 130 6.87 -3.13 -18.41
CA ALA A 130 8.31 -3.37 -18.43
C ALA A 130 8.84 -3.91 -19.77
N HIS A 131 7.96 -4.43 -20.64
CA HIS A 131 8.30 -4.87 -22.00
C HIS A 131 8.23 -3.74 -23.04
N ILE A 132 7.60 -2.61 -22.71
CA ILE A 132 7.49 -1.46 -23.61
C ILE A 132 8.79 -0.66 -23.55
N ARG A 133 9.55 -0.69 -24.64
CA ARG A 133 10.79 0.09 -24.77
C ARG A 133 10.48 1.59 -24.93
N PRO A 134 11.37 2.49 -24.50
CA PRO A 134 11.19 3.94 -24.66
C PRO A 134 10.85 4.37 -26.09
N GLU A 135 11.40 3.70 -27.10
CA GLU A 135 11.24 4.02 -28.52
C GLU A 135 9.90 3.54 -29.10
N THR A 136 9.21 2.62 -28.41
CA THR A 136 7.89 2.12 -28.81
C THR A 136 6.78 3.10 -28.45
N TRP A 137 7.03 4.02 -27.52
CA TRP A 137 6.04 5.02 -27.14
C TRP A 137 5.83 6.04 -28.26
N ILE A 138 4.61 6.10 -28.76
CA ILE A 138 4.20 7.05 -29.78
C ILE A 138 3.60 8.28 -29.08
N PRO A 139 4.11 9.49 -29.33
CA PRO A 139 3.53 10.71 -28.77
C PRO A 139 2.14 10.95 -29.35
N CYS A 140 1.21 11.38 -28.50
CA CYS A 140 -0.15 11.77 -28.84
C CYS A 140 -0.35 13.21 -28.38
N GLU A 141 -0.12 14.17 -29.28
CA GLU A 141 -0.07 15.60 -28.94
C GLU A 141 -1.45 16.19 -28.66
N ASP A 142 -2.47 15.72 -29.38
CA ASP A 142 -3.84 16.24 -29.29
C ASP A 142 -4.57 15.77 -28.01
N GLY A 143 -3.99 14.82 -27.28
CA GLY A 143 -4.55 14.25 -26.05
C GLY A 143 -5.69 13.25 -26.24
N ALA A 144 -6.15 13.05 -27.48
CA ALA A 144 -7.18 12.09 -27.86
C ALA A 144 -6.65 10.64 -27.84
N LEU A 145 -6.27 10.14 -26.66
CA LEU A 145 -5.54 8.87 -26.50
C LEU A 145 -6.20 7.66 -27.19
N ALA A 146 -7.54 7.56 -27.15
CA ALA A 146 -8.26 6.47 -27.80
C ALA A 146 -8.19 6.52 -29.34
N ALA A 147 -8.13 7.72 -29.92
CA ALA A 147 -7.93 7.91 -31.35
C ALA A 147 -6.47 7.59 -31.73
N CYS A 148 -5.50 8.09 -30.97
CA CYS A 148 -4.09 7.76 -31.16
C CYS A 148 -3.84 6.25 -31.10
N LEU A 149 -4.48 5.52 -30.19
CA LEU A 149 -4.40 4.05 -30.12
C LEU A 149 -4.96 3.35 -31.38
N ALA A 150 -5.95 3.94 -32.05
CA ALA A 150 -6.54 3.37 -33.26
C ALA A 150 -5.63 3.52 -34.50
N GLU A 151 -4.71 4.47 -34.47
CA GLU A 151 -3.74 4.72 -35.56
C GLU A 151 -2.48 3.85 -35.44
N VAL A 152 -2.29 3.14 -34.32
CA VAL A 152 -1.14 2.25 -34.15
C VAL A 152 -1.45 0.90 -34.77
N ASP A 153 -0.82 0.62 -35.92
CA ASP A 153 -0.99 -0.63 -36.66
C ASP A 153 -0.19 -1.80 -36.09
N ASP A 154 1.07 -1.55 -35.68
CA ASP A 154 2.03 -2.59 -35.28
C ASP A 154 2.11 -2.75 -33.75
N PRO A 155 1.50 -3.81 -33.18
CA PRO A 155 1.60 -4.09 -31.75
C PRO A 155 2.93 -4.75 -31.39
N VAL A 156 3.38 -4.55 -30.14
CA VAL A 156 4.48 -5.34 -29.58
C VAL A 156 3.94 -6.65 -29.02
N GLU A 157 4.42 -7.77 -29.55
CA GLU A 157 4.07 -9.09 -29.03
C GLU A 157 4.69 -9.34 -27.65
N VAL A 158 3.85 -9.70 -26.67
CA VAL A 158 4.29 -9.98 -25.30
C VAL A 158 3.60 -11.23 -24.78
N LYS A 159 4.36 -12.14 -24.18
CA LYS A 159 3.79 -13.28 -23.45
C LYS A 159 3.72 -12.94 -21.96
N THR A 160 2.53 -13.01 -21.38
CA THR A 160 2.38 -12.74 -19.94
C THR A 160 2.90 -13.91 -19.11
N PRO A 161 3.79 -13.68 -18.11
CA PRO A 161 4.20 -14.72 -17.18
C PRO A 161 3.20 -14.90 -16.02
N VAL A 162 2.11 -14.14 -16.00
CA VAL A 162 1.12 -14.14 -14.92
C VAL A 162 0.26 -15.41 -15.01
N PRO A 163 0.12 -16.22 -13.93
CA PRO A 163 -0.62 -17.49 -13.98
C PRO A 163 -2.12 -17.38 -14.31
N SER A 164 -2.73 -16.24 -14.00
CA SER A 164 -4.14 -15.94 -14.24
C SER A 164 -4.25 -14.54 -14.83
N PRO A 165 -4.00 -14.37 -16.14
CA PRO A 165 -3.94 -13.07 -16.77
C PRO A 165 -5.33 -12.45 -16.94
N LEU A 166 -5.41 -11.13 -16.75
CA LEU A 166 -6.62 -10.32 -16.93
C LEU A 166 -6.52 -9.45 -18.19
N LEU A 167 -5.33 -9.30 -18.78
CA LEU A 167 -5.06 -8.46 -19.95
C LEU A 167 -4.53 -9.33 -21.08
N CYS A 168 -5.40 -9.71 -22.02
CA CYS A 168 -5.08 -10.61 -23.14
C CYS A 168 -5.46 -10.01 -24.49
N GLY A 169 -4.78 -10.45 -25.55
CA GLY A 169 -4.96 -10.00 -26.92
C GLY A 169 -4.44 -8.57 -27.15
N ARG A 170 -5.02 -7.89 -28.14
CA ARG A 170 -4.64 -6.52 -28.50
C ARG A 170 -5.09 -5.52 -27.44
N ILE A 171 -4.14 -5.02 -26.66
CA ILE A 171 -4.37 -4.01 -25.61
C ILE A 171 -3.58 -2.72 -25.91
N GLY A 172 -4.11 -1.61 -25.44
CA GLY A 172 -3.48 -0.30 -25.51
C GLY A 172 -2.99 0.11 -24.14
N VAL A 173 -1.78 0.64 -24.04
CA VAL A 173 -1.24 1.24 -22.83
C VAL A 173 -0.99 2.72 -23.10
N THR A 174 -1.49 3.57 -22.23
CA THR A 174 -1.35 5.03 -22.37
C THR A 174 -0.71 5.62 -21.14
N GLN A 175 0.19 6.57 -21.34
CA GLN A 175 0.86 7.32 -20.29
C GLN A 175 0.60 8.81 -20.48
N GLN A 176 0.00 9.45 -19.47
CA GLN A 176 -0.37 10.87 -19.52
C GLN A 176 0.03 11.54 -18.21
N GLU A 177 0.57 12.75 -18.27
CA GLU A 177 0.87 13.51 -17.06
C GLU A 177 -0.41 13.89 -16.32
N VAL A 178 -0.33 13.92 -15.00
CA VAL A 178 -1.48 14.29 -14.16
C VAL A 178 -1.67 15.80 -14.25
N LEU A 179 -2.89 16.23 -14.59
CA LEU A 179 -3.28 17.63 -14.57
C LEU A 179 -3.01 18.22 -13.18
N PRO A 180 -2.19 19.29 -13.09
CA PRO A 180 -1.97 19.96 -11.81
C PRO A 180 -3.28 20.43 -11.21
N TRP A 181 -3.42 20.28 -9.88
CA TRP A 181 -4.65 20.69 -9.17
C TRP A 181 -5.03 22.16 -9.40
N ALA A 182 -4.05 23.03 -9.67
CA ALA A 182 -4.29 24.44 -10.00
C ALA A 182 -5.19 24.65 -11.24
N TRP A 183 -5.43 23.60 -12.03
CA TRP A 183 -6.26 23.60 -13.22
C TRP A 183 -7.58 22.85 -12.99
N SER A 184 -7.97 22.56 -11.74
CA SER A 184 -9.23 21.87 -11.42
C SER A 184 -10.47 22.63 -11.87
N ASP A 185 -10.38 23.97 -11.89
CA ASP A 185 -11.50 24.87 -12.14
C ASP A 185 -11.50 25.41 -13.57
N SER A 186 -10.65 24.87 -14.45
CA SER A 186 -10.59 25.33 -15.83
C SER A 186 -11.84 24.90 -16.61
N GLU A 187 -12.50 25.83 -17.28
CA GLU A 187 -13.68 25.56 -18.09
C GLU A 187 -13.33 24.82 -19.38
N GLY A 188 -13.84 23.60 -19.55
CA GLY A 188 -13.69 22.78 -20.76
C GLY A 188 -13.10 21.40 -20.48
N THR A 189 -13.27 20.48 -21.45
CA THR A 189 -12.56 19.20 -21.43
C THR A 189 -11.15 19.45 -21.95
N MET A 190 -10.16 19.55 -21.06
CA MET A 190 -8.75 19.63 -21.47
C MET A 190 -8.23 18.23 -21.74
N GLU A 191 -7.94 17.95 -23.00
CA GLU A 191 -7.17 16.78 -23.38
C GLU A 191 -5.69 17.12 -23.28
N MET A 192 -4.97 16.42 -22.39
CA MET A 192 -3.53 16.64 -22.25
C MET A 192 -2.78 15.71 -23.18
N PRO A 193 -1.66 16.17 -23.77
CA PRO A 193 -0.76 15.32 -24.49
C PRO A 193 -0.35 14.09 -23.67
N GLY A 194 -0.12 12.99 -24.35
CA GLY A 194 0.32 11.75 -23.73
C GLY A 194 1.15 10.92 -24.67
N LYS A 195 1.34 9.66 -24.29
CA LYS A 195 2.01 8.65 -25.11
C LYS A 195 1.19 7.38 -25.13
N VAL A 196 1.22 6.68 -26.24
CA VAL A 196 0.50 5.43 -26.46
C VAL A 196 1.46 4.33 -26.91
N ALA A 197 1.13 3.10 -26.55
CA ALA A 197 1.77 1.90 -27.06
C ALA A 197 0.69 0.81 -27.17
N VAL A 198 0.79 -0.04 -28.20
CA VAL A 198 -0.11 -1.19 -28.37
C VAL A 198 0.68 -2.47 -28.16
N LEU A 199 0.11 -3.39 -27.39
CA LEU A 199 0.65 -4.71 -27.13
C LEU A 199 -0.31 -5.76 -27.69
N ASP A 200 0.24 -6.86 -28.18
CA ASP A 200 -0.53 -8.08 -28.42
C ASP A 200 -0.11 -9.13 -27.39
N VAL A 201 -0.97 -9.35 -26.39
CA VAL A 201 -0.65 -10.14 -25.22
C VAL A 201 -1.15 -11.58 -25.39
N THR A 202 -0.21 -12.51 -25.43
CA THR A 202 -0.53 -13.94 -25.43
C THR A 202 -0.71 -14.44 -24.00
N CYS A 203 -1.92 -14.92 -23.74
CA CYS A 203 -2.33 -15.75 -22.62
C CYS A 203 -2.57 -17.17 -23.17
#